data_AF-A0A7Y5CMK6-F1
#
_entry.id   AF-A0A7Y5CMK6-F1
#
_cell.length_a   1.000
_cell.length_b   1.000
_cell.length_c   1.000
_cell.angle_alpha   90.00
_cell.angle_beta   90.00
_cell.angle_gamma   90.00
#
_symmetry.space_group_name_H-M   'P 1'
#
loop_
_entity.id
_entity.type
_entity.pdbx_description
1 polymer ?
#
loop_
_entity_poly.entity_id
_entity_poly.type
_entity_poly.pdbx_seq_one_letter_code
_entity_poly.pdbx_strand_id
1 'polypeptide(L)'
;MDFINTFGTLVGLLAALFSLLAWLKARRVQKDLQNEKARQSKKITVTLQHGGKGSLELPVELRRAELTRAEILGRLGMIPMKTKGSRFSLSYLNKPEFLAQINQIMDGSGDAVLTIPCTQEEFEQFDLTK
;
A
#
# COMPACT_ATOMS: atom_id res chain seq x y z
N MET A 1 -25.22 -57.82 -3.94
CA MET A 1 -23.85 -57.28 -3.85
C MET A 1 -23.64 -56.06 -4.75
N ASP A 2 -24.37 -55.93 -5.87
CA ASP A 2 -24.19 -54.83 -6.81
C ASP A 2 -24.55 -53.44 -6.27
N PHE A 3 -25.53 -53.34 -5.37
CA PHE A 3 -25.95 -52.06 -4.78
C PHE A 3 -24.81 -51.35 -3.99
N ILE A 4 -24.00 -52.13 -3.25
CA ILE A 4 -22.88 -51.59 -2.47
C ILE A 4 -21.77 -51.08 -3.40
N ASN A 5 -21.49 -51.81 -4.49
CA ASN A 5 -20.49 -51.40 -5.48
C ASN A 5 -20.94 -50.15 -6.24
N THR A 6 -22.19 -50.08 -6.71
CA THR A 6 -22.73 -48.90 -7.41
C THR A 6 -22.76 -47.67 -6.50
N PHE A 7 -23.11 -47.83 -5.21
CA PHE A 7 -23.07 -46.75 -4.24
C PHE A 7 -21.64 -46.26 -3.99
N GLY A 8 -20.67 -47.17 -3.86
CA GLY A 8 -19.25 -46.83 -3.73
C GLY A 8 -18.72 -46.07 -4.94
N THR A 9 -19.07 -46.49 -6.17
CA THR A 9 -18.71 -45.77 -7.39
C THR A 9 -19.34 -44.37 -7.44
N LEU A 10 -20.61 -44.24 -7.06
CA LEU A 10 -21.29 -42.94 -7.02
C LEU A 10 -20.63 -41.97 -6.04
N VAL A 11 -20.32 -42.44 -4.82
CA VAL A 11 -19.61 -41.65 -3.81
C VAL A 11 -18.22 -41.25 -4.29
N GLY A 12 -17.48 -42.18 -4.93
CA GLY A 12 -16.18 -41.90 -5.52
C GLY A 12 -16.22 -40.83 -6.62
N LEU A 13 -17.22 -40.89 -7.51
CA LEU A 13 -17.43 -39.90 -8.56
C LEU A 13 -17.79 -38.52 -8.00
N LEU A 14 -18.67 -38.47 -6.99
CA LEU A 14 -19.02 -37.23 -6.32
C LEU A 14 -17.81 -36.62 -5.62
N ALA A 15 -17.03 -37.44 -4.90
CA ALA A 15 -15.79 -36.98 -4.26
C ALA A 15 -14.80 -36.41 -5.29
N ALA A 16 -14.58 -37.11 -6.40
CA ALA A 16 -13.72 -36.65 -7.48
C ALA A 16 -14.20 -35.32 -8.08
N LEU A 17 -15.51 -35.16 -8.30
CA LEU A 17 -16.12 -33.92 -8.79
C LEU A 17 -15.92 -32.76 -7.80
N PHE A 18 -16.19 -32.98 -6.52
CA PHE A 18 -15.98 -31.97 -5.48
C PHE A 18 -14.51 -31.57 -5.36
N SER A 19 -13.58 -32.53 -5.43
CA SER A 19 -12.14 -32.25 -5.43
C SER A 19 -11.72 -31.42 -6.63
N LEU A 20 -12.24 -31.72 -7.83
CA LEU A 20 -11.94 -30.93 -9.04
C LEU A 20 -12.44 -29.49 -8.90
N LEU A 21 -13.68 -29.31 -8.43
CA LEU A 21 -14.26 -27.97 -8.21
C LEU A 21 -13.49 -27.19 -7.14
N ALA A 22 -13.10 -27.84 -6.05
CA ALA A 22 -12.30 -27.25 -4.98
C ALA A 22 -10.93 -26.78 -5.51
N TRP A 23 -10.28 -27.60 -6.34
CA TRP A 23 -9.00 -27.25 -6.98
C TRP A 23 -9.12 -26.06 -7.93
N LEU A 24 -10.16 -26.02 -8.76
CA LEU A 24 -10.41 -24.89 -9.66
C LEU A 24 -10.64 -23.59 -8.88
N LYS A 25 -11.44 -23.65 -7.80
CA LYS A 25 -11.68 -22.51 -6.92
C LYS A 25 -10.40 -22.07 -6.20
N ALA A 26 -9.62 -23.02 -5.67
CA ALA A 26 -8.35 -22.75 -5.01
C ALA A 26 -7.35 -22.05 -5.95
N ARG A 27 -7.24 -22.51 -7.20
CA ARG A 27 -6.40 -21.86 -8.22
C ARG A 27 -6.82 -20.43 -8.50
N ARG A 28 -8.13 -20.15 -8.57
CA ARG A 28 -8.64 -18.78 -8.77
C ARG A 28 -8.27 -17.88 -7.59
N VAL A 29 -8.55 -18.35 -6.37
CA VAL A 29 -8.22 -17.60 -5.12
C VAL A 29 -6.72 -17.33 -5.03
N GLN A 30 -5.88 -18.30 -5.37
CA GLN A 30 -4.43 -18.12 -5.34
C GLN A 30 -3.96 -17.06 -6.34
N LYS A 31 -4.57 -17.02 -7.54
CA LYS A 31 -4.30 -15.98 -8.53
C LYS A 31 -4.74 -14.59 -8.03
N ASP A 32 -5.92 -14.49 -7.44
CA ASP A 32 -6.43 -13.23 -6.90
C ASP A 32 -5.54 -12.73 -5.75
N LEU A 33 -5.10 -13.62 -4.87
CA LEU A 33 -4.16 -13.31 -3.80
C LEU A 33 -2.81 -12.84 -4.33
N GLN A 34 -2.29 -13.47 -5.39
CA GLN A 34 -1.04 -13.05 -6.04
C GLN A 34 -1.18 -11.66 -6.65
N ASN A 35 -2.29 -11.38 -7.34
CA ASN A 35 -2.55 -10.06 -7.91
C ASN A 35 -2.64 -8.98 -6.83
N GLU A 36 -3.31 -9.28 -5.71
CA GLU A 36 -3.44 -8.34 -4.59
C GLU A 36 -2.10 -8.10 -3.90
N LYS A 37 -1.31 -9.15 -3.66
CA LYS A 37 0.06 -9.01 -3.14
C LYS A 37 0.94 -8.17 -4.08
N ALA A 38 0.83 -8.39 -5.40
CA ALA A 38 1.58 -7.63 -6.37
C ALA A 38 1.19 -6.14 -6.34
N ARG A 39 -0.11 -5.83 -6.26
CA ARG A 39 -0.64 -4.47 -6.09
C ARG A 39 -0.13 -3.80 -4.82
N GLN A 40 -0.23 -4.50 -3.70
CA GLN A 40 0.20 -4.04 -2.38
C GLN A 40 1.72 -3.82 -2.27
N SER A 41 2.51 -4.55 -3.06
CA SER A 41 3.97 -4.44 -3.08
C SER A 41 4.51 -3.24 -3.86
N LYS A 42 3.65 -2.52 -4.61
CA LYS A 42 4.00 -1.36 -5.44
C LYS A 42 4.56 -0.22 -4.60
N LYS A 43 5.53 0.49 -5.18
CA LYS A 43 6.27 1.56 -4.50
C LYS A 43 5.45 2.85 -4.53
N ILE A 44 5.46 3.55 -3.41
CA ILE A 44 4.88 4.88 -3.26
C ILE A 44 6.02 5.86 -3.00
N THR A 45 6.25 6.77 -3.92
CA THR A 45 7.21 7.86 -3.75
C THR A 45 6.54 8.99 -2.97
N VAL A 46 7.21 9.55 -1.96
CA VAL A 46 6.69 10.70 -1.21
C VAL A 46 7.47 11.95 -1.61
N THR A 47 6.77 13.01 -1.97
CA THR A 47 7.36 14.28 -2.39
C THR A 47 6.88 15.43 -1.52
N LEU A 48 7.80 16.31 -1.11
CA LEU A 48 7.47 17.64 -0.59
C LEU A 48 7.47 18.62 -1.76
N GLN A 49 6.37 19.36 -1.94
CA GLN A 49 6.25 20.31 -3.04
C GLN A 49 6.02 21.74 -2.53
N HIS A 50 6.83 22.68 -3.01
CA HIS A 50 6.70 24.10 -2.76
C HIS A 50 6.62 24.91 -4.06
N GLY A 51 5.55 25.70 -4.22
CA GLY A 51 5.46 26.82 -5.17
C GLY A 51 5.78 26.50 -6.65
N GLY A 52 5.58 25.27 -7.11
CA GLY A 52 5.86 24.83 -8.49
C GLY A 52 7.35 24.80 -8.89
N LYS A 53 8.27 25.14 -8.00
CA LYS A 53 9.72 25.25 -8.29
C LYS A 53 10.61 24.37 -7.42
N GLY A 54 10.12 23.92 -6.26
CA GLY A 54 10.79 22.94 -5.41
C GLY A 54 9.95 21.67 -5.31
N SER A 55 10.46 20.55 -5.82
CA SER A 55 9.96 19.22 -5.51
C SER A 55 11.12 18.42 -4.97
N LEU A 56 10.95 17.89 -3.76
CA LEU A 56 11.94 17.02 -3.14
C LEU A 56 11.32 15.66 -2.91
N GLU A 57 11.91 14.66 -3.51
CA GLU A 57 11.64 13.27 -3.15
C GLU A 57 12.28 12.99 -1.80
N LEU A 58 11.45 12.55 -0.84
CA LEU A 58 11.92 12.19 0.47
C LEU A 58 12.60 10.82 0.39
N PRO A 59 13.68 10.59 1.16
CA PRO A 59 14.39 9.30 1.20
C PRO A 59 13.61 8.28 2.04
N VAL A 60 12.34 8.07 1.70
CA VAL A 60 11.43 7.17 2.40
C VAL A 60 10.99 6.09 1.42
N GLU A 61 11.39 4.86 1.69
CA GLU A 61 10.87 3.72 0.95
C GLU A 61 9.52 3.32 1.56
N LEU A 62 8.45 3.44 0.77
CA LEU A 62 7.12 3.10 1.21
C LEU A 62 6.44 2.19 0.19
N ARG A 63 5.82 1.11 0.67
CA ARG A 63 4.94 0.28 -0.15
C ARG A 63 3.50 0.67 0.05
N ARG A 64 2.66 0.37 -0.94
CA ARG A 64 1.21 0.59 -0.86
C ARG A 64 0.59 -0.07 0.38
N ALA A 65 0.99 -1.29 0.74
CA ALA A 65 0.50 -1.96 1.96
C ALA A 65 0.80 -1.20 3.26
N GLU A 66 1.82 -0.34 3.27
CA GLU A 66 2.28 0.39 4.45
C GLU A 66 1.72 1.82 4.49
N LEU A 67 1.07 2.26 3.40
CA LEU A 67 0.60 3.63 3.26
C LEU A 67 -0.53 3.92 4.25
N THR A 68 -0.15 4.53 5.36
CA THR A 68 -1.05 5.05 6.38
C THR A 68 -0.57 6.41 6.83
N ARG A 69 -1.47 7.23 7.38
CA ARG A 69 -1.08 8.52 7.98
C ARG A 69 -0.02 8.36 9.06
N ALA A 70 -0.13 7.32 9.89
CA ALA A 70 0.82 7.05 10.96
C ALA A 70 2.21 6.72 10.41
N GLU A 71 2.29 5.89 9.37
CA GLU A 71 3.57 5.54 8.74
C GLU A 71 4.22 6.76 8.10
N ILE A 72 3.46 7.58 7.37
CA ILE A 72 3.97 8.84 6.79
C ILE A 72 4.51 9.77 7.89
N LEU A 73 3.78 9.96 8.98
CA LEU A 73 4.23 10.79 10.11
C LEU A 73 5.49 10.22 10.76
N GLY A 74 5.57 8.90 10.92
CA GLY A 74 6.75 8.22 11.45
C GLY A 74 7.99 8.45 10.59
N ARG A 75 7.86 8.24 9.27
CA ARG A 75 8.95 8.43 8.30
C ARG A 75 9.41 9.88 8.20
N LEU A 76 8.46 10.83 8.17
CA LEU A 76 8.77 12.26 8.20
C LEU A 76 9.50 12.66 9.48
N GLY A 77 9.11 12.07 10.62
CA GLY A 77 9.77 12.29 11.91
C GLY A 77 11.19 11.76 12.01
N MET A 78 11.60 10.87 11.10
CA MET A 78 12.99 10.37 11.01
C MET A 78 13.89 11.28 10.20
N ILE A 79 13.33 12.22 9.42
CA ILE A 79 14.12 13.14 8.60
C ILE A 79 14.84 14.12 9.54
N PRO A 80 16.17 14.30 9.41
CA PRO A 80 16.90 15.26 10.22
C PRO A 80 16.32 16.66 10.12
N MET A 81 16.21 17.33 11.26
CA MET A 81 15.77 18.73 11.35
C MET A 81 16.98 19.65 11.42
N LYS A 82 16.89 20.85 10.85
CA LYS A 82 17.95 21.87 11.00
C LYS A 82 18.14 22.29 12.46
N THR A 83 17.04 22.36 13.21
CA THR A 83 17.06 22.65 14.65
C THR A 83 16.98 21.35 15.44
N LYS A 84 18.03 21.01 16.18
CA LYS A 84 18.03 19.78 17.01
C LYS A 84 16.91 19.81 18.04
N GLY A 85 16.19 18.70 18.16
CA GLY A 85 15.11 18.52 19.14
C GLY A 85 13.78 19.19 18.77
N SER A 86 13.68 19.89 17.64
CA SER A 86 12.40 20.38 17.15
C SER A 86 11.55 19.25 16.56
N ARG A 87 10.23 19.45 16.58
CA ARG A 87 9.27 18.60 15.86
C ARG A 87 9.01 19.21 14.50
N PHE A 88 8.83 18.36 13.49
CA PHE A 88 8.39 18.85 12.19
C PHE A 88 6.94 19.35 12.26
N SER A 89 6.60 20.28 11.38
CA SER A 89 5.24 20.79 11.20
C SER A 89 4.91 20.88 9.72
N LEU A 90 3.90 20.12 9.29
CA LEU A 90 3.38 20.15 7.92
C LEU A 90 1.86 20.25 7.99
N SER A 91 1.34 21.43 7.70
CA SER A 91 -0.09 21.76 7.82
C SER A 91 -0.97 20.85 6.96
N TYR A 92 -0.48 20.43 5.79
CA TYR A 92 -1.22 19.56 4.87
C TYR A 92 -1.58 18.19 5.48
N LEU A 93 -0.77 17.65 6.39
CA LEU A 93 -1.01 16.33 7.00
C LEU A 93 -2.24 16.26 7.92
N ASN A 94 -2.80 17.44 8.24
CA ASN A 94 -4.01 17.58 9.04
C ASN A 94 -5.24 17.90 8.19
N LYS A 95 -5.07 18.00 6.86
CA LYS A 95 -6.16 18.34 5.94
C LYS A 95 -6.90 17.09 5.46
N PRO A 96 -8.23 17.15 5.25
CA PRO A 96 -9.00 16.05 4.67
C PRO A 96 -8.45 15.57 3.32
N GLU A 97 -7.91 16.49 2.52
CA GLU A 97 -7.32 16.24 1.20
C GLU A 97 -6.14 15.26 1.27
N PHE A 98 -5.38 15.28 2.37
CA PHE A 98 -4.31 14.32 2.58
C PHE A 98 -4.83 12.89 2.73
N LEU A 99 -5.90 12.70 3.51
CA LEU A 99 -6.56 11.39 3.63
C LEU A 99 -7.20 10.95 2.32
N ALA A 100 -7.83 11.87 1.59
CA ALA A 100 -8.39 11.59 0.28
C ALA A 100 -7.31 11.10 -0.70
N GLN A 101 -6.14 11.74 -0.71
CA GLN A 101 -5.00 11.34 -1.53
C GLN A 101 -4.47 9.96 -1.14
N ILE A 102 -4.34 9.66 0.16
CA ILE A 102 -3.98 8.31 0.64
C ILE A 102 -4.96 7.27 0.11
N ASN A 103 -6.27 7.50 0.28
CA ASN A 103 -7.30 6.56 -0.15
C ASN A 103 -7.26 6.33 -1.67
N GLN A 104 -7.13 7.41 -2.44
CA GLN A 104 -6.98 7.33 -3.89
C GLN A 104 -5.75 6.50 -4.29
N ILE A 105 -4.61 6.72 -3.62
CA ILE A 105 -3.42 5.94 -3.86
C ILE A 105 -3.70 4.49 -3.52
N MET A 106 -4.30 4.16 -2.37
CA MET A 106 -4.61 2.79 -1.93
C MET A 106 -5.52 2.04 -2.92
N ASP A 107 -6.51 2.71 -3.48
CA ASP A 107 -7.48 2.13 -4.41
C ASP A 107 -6.91 1.87 -5.81
N GLY A 108 -5.82 2.55 -6.18
CA GLY A 108 -5.14 2.35 -7.46
C GLY A 108 -4.51 0.94 -7.66
N SER A 109 -3.69 0.81 -8.71
CA SER A 109 -3.06 -0.49 -9.06
C SER A 109 -1.57 -0.42 -9.43
N GLY A 110 -1.01 0.77 -9.56
CA GLY A 110 0.38 1.01 -9.98
C GLY A 110 1.27 1.63 -8.91
N ASP A 111 2.48 2.01 -9.32
CA ASP A 111 3.30 2.92 -8.55
C ASP A 111 2.59 4.27 -8.47
N ALA A 112 2.78 4.99 -7.38
CA ALA A 112 2.13 6.29 -7.18
C ALA A 112 3.04 7.27 -6.45
N VAL A 113 2.66 8.55 -6.51
CA VAL A 113 3.36 9.62 -5.81
C VAL A 113 2.39 10.24 -4.81
N LEU A 114 2.79 10.26 -3.54
CA LEU A 114 2.14 11.05 -2.50
C LEU A 114 2.80 12.42 -2.45
N THR A 115 2.10 13.44 -2.90
CA THR A 115 2.61 14.82 -2.90
C THR A 115 2.06 15.59 -1.71
N ILE A 116 2.96 16.05 -0.85
CA ILE A 116 2.67 16.87 0.32
C ILE A 116 3.02 18.33 -0.04
N PRO A 117 2.03 19.15 -0.43
CA PRO A 117 2.25 20.58 -0.60
C PRO A 117 2.62 21.21 0.73
N CYS A 118 3.60 22.11 0.70
CA CYS A 118 4.13 22.79 1.87
C CYS A 118 4.54 24.24 1.57
N THR A 119 4.59 25.07 2.60
CA THR A 119 5.15 26.42 2.51
C THR A 119 6.68 26.37 2.44
N GLN A 120 7.33 27.50 2.14
CA GLN A 120 8.79 27.55 2.08
C GLN A 120 9.38 27.27 3.46
N GLU A 121 8.78 27.81 4.51
CA GLU A 121 9.19 27.63 5.90
C GLU A 121 9.06 26.16 6.33
N GLU A 122 7.98 25.50 5.92
CA GLU A 122 7.76 24.07 6.13
C GLU A 122 8.75 23.22 5.33
N PHE A 123 9.15 23.65 4.14
CA PHE A 123 10.15 22.93 3.35
C PHE A 123 11.55 23.05 3.97
N GLU A 124 11.92 24.24 4.40
CA GLU A 124 13.26 24.55 4.90
C GLU A 124 13.56 24.03 6.31
N GLN A 125 12.58 23.46 7.02
CA GLN A 125 12.78 22.94 8.38
C GLN A 125 13.69 21.69 8.43
N PHE A 126 13.77 20.94 7.32
CA PHE A 126 14.55 19.71 7.22
C PHE A 126 16.02 19.99 6.84
N ASP A 127 16.93 19.22 7.44
CA ASP A 127 18.34 19.15 7.06
C ASP A 127 18.53 18.02 6.04
N LEU A 128 18.46 18.41 4.77
CA LEU A 128 18.50 17.51 3.61
C LEU A 128 19.90 17.40 3.00
N THR A 129 20.90 17.95 3.70
CA THR A 129 22.30 18.05 3.23
C THR A 129 23.19 16.91 3.69
N LYS A 130 22.61 15.78 4.12
CA LYS A 130 23.34 14.58 4.57
C LYS A 130 23.09 13.37 3.71
#